data_AF-A0A1I3AEF6-F1
#
_entry.id   AF-A0A1I3AEF6-F1
#
_cell.length_a   1.000
_cell.length_b   1.000
_cell.length_c   1.000
_cell.angle_alpha   90.00
_cell.angle_beta   90.00
_cell.angle_gamma   90.00
#
_symmetry.space_group_name_H-M   'P 1'
#
loop_
_entity.id
_entity.type
_entity.pdbx_description
1 polymer ?
#
loop_
_entity_poly.entity_id
_entity_poly.type
_entity_poly.pdbx_seq_one_letter_code
_entity_poly.pdbx_strand_id
1 'polypeptide(L)'
;MARVKTGMYFAVLYIAVLLISAGAGSAENNQDMDEEQEQDVKEGRGQGVEEGRNIWFKSTFGGERFFSLILPGPPFNLPLGLDQMLTSPRKSRFDEFGVINDPDCTPGDATTGFFDRCADPQSAGVIGIRKFPNPSGGPPLIGVTCAACHAGFDPIHPPSNPNDPQDRNIHPTVGNQYLQIGKIFRRHLSPHDPRYQVFSSWAQGTVDTTVLENDHINNPGMITPIWAVPDRPFFNVTVNGEAARVHRNGQGGEDDAGCELAALRVYFNIGMCARECMVEHLANGPNGSQTPIDLAECRNTCPEFQQAEESVGKLCAFLQTPRPPRLVNAPNGAHFVDRKAVSKGREIFSHACASCHSDGDRSRRHDVLSDDLILPFLDIGTNSCRARTTNWMAGHIWAAFSSDQYKGRPGEGPGFYRNMPLVGIWATAPFFHNNRLGRAVGDPSVAGRIAAYENAMDLLLNPEKRDESTSIQRTSQPVQLPTPSGVLTLPAGTPVAEFANIDPNSGVNLCPDLIENQGHYFGAELSEEEKYALKEFLKTR
;
A
#
# COMPACT_ATOMS: atom_id res chain seq x y z
N MET A 1 43.26 -18.71 -44.03
CA MET A 1 43.40 -18.95 -45.49
C MET A 1 42.52 -20.14 -45.88
N ALA A 2 41.94 -20.09 -47.09
CA ALA A 2 41.13 -21.12 -47.78
C ALA A 2 39.67 -21.27 -47.29
N ARG A 3 38.65 -20.82 -48.04
CA ARG A 3 38.02 -21.36 -49.29
C ARG A 3 37.15 -22.61 -49.01
N VAL A 4 35.82 -22.50 -48.97
CA VAL A 4 34.84 -22.51 -50.09
C VAL A 4 34.52 -23.95 -50.57
N LYS A 5 33.27 -24.44 -50.41
CA LYS A 5 32.21 -24.60 -51.46
C LYS A 5 31.18 -25.72 -51.15
N THR A 6 29.90 -25.34 -51.27
CA THR A 6 28.73 -26.07 -51.85
C THR A 6 28.24 -27.43 -51.31
N GLY A 7 26.91 -27.49 -51.12
CA GLY A 7 26.09 -28.70 -51.24
C GLY A 7 24.61 -28.40 -50.96
N MET A 8 23.77 -28.46 -52.00
CA MET A 8 22.35 -28.13 -52.05
C MET A 8 21.54 -29.39 -52.41
N TYR A 9 20.23 -29.39 -52.06
CA TYR A 9 19.10 -30.26 -52.52
C TYR A 9 18.80 -31.56 -51.75
N PHE A 10 17.57 -32.05 -51.48
CA PHE A 10 16.14 -31.81 -51.86
C PHE A 10 15.25 -32.19 -50.63
N ALA A 11 14.25 -31.42 -50.16
CA ALA A 11 12.81 -31.33 -50.53
C ALA A 11 11.90 -32.56 -50.27
N VAL A 12 10.82 -32.37 -49.47
CA VAL A 12 9.41 -32.85 -49.64
C VAL A 12 8.52 -31.98 -48.70
N LEU A 13 7.80 -30.96 -49.19
CA LEU A 13 6.37 -30.92 -49.58
C LEU A 13 5.34 -31.19 -48.46
N TYR A 14 4.52 -30.19 -48.11
CA TYR A 14 3.05 -30.23 -48.31
C TYR A 14 2.45 -28.81 -48.17
N ILE A 15 1.85 -28.33 -49.27
CA ILE A 15 1.00 -27.14 -49.36
C ILE A 15 -0.44 -27.63 -49.35
N ALA A 16 -1.32 -26.96 -48.62
CA ALA A 16 -2.76 -26.94 -48.92
C ALA A 16 -3.30 -25.51 -48.68
N VAL A 17 -3.36 -24.74 -49.75
CA VAL A 17 -4.25 -23.58 -49.88
C VAL A 17 -5.58 -24.13 -50.40
N LEU A 18 -6.67 -23.90 -49.66
CA LEU A 18 -8.02 -24.12 -50.14
C LEU A 18 -8.80 -22.81 -50.02
N LEU A 19 -9.11 -22.28 -51.20
CA LEU A 19 -10.13 -21.28 -51.47
C LEU A 19 -11.46 -21.73 -50.85
N ILE A 20 -12.08 -20.87 -50.05
CA ILE A 20 -13.53 -20.93 -49.83
C ILE A 20 -14.14 -19.72 -50.53
N SER A 21 -14.81 -20.05 -51.62
CA SER A 21 -15.76 -19.24 -52.36
C SER A 21 -16.83 -18.62 -51.45
N ALA A 22 -17.11 -17.34 -51.66
CA ALA A 22 -18.31 -16.68 -51.18
C ALA A 22 -19.55 -17.42 -51.73
N GLY A 23 -20.21 -18.19 -50.86
CA GLY A 23 -21.53 -18.74 -51.08
C GLY A 23 -22.52 -17.95 -50.24
N ALA A 24 -23.37 -17.15 -50.89
CA ALA A 24 -24.58 -16.64 -50.28
C ALA A 24 -25.52 -17.83 -50.00
N GLY A 25 -25.88 -18.05 -48.74
CA GLY A 25 -26.81 -19.11 -48.34
C GLY A 25 -27.18 -19.02 -46.86
N SER A 26 -28.39 -18.49 -46.61
CA SER A 26 -29.24 -18.60 -45.41
C SER A 26 -28.60 -18.45 -44.03
N ALA A 27 -28.84 -17.28 -43.42
CA ALA A 27 -28.75 -17.08 -41.98
C ALA A 27 -29.83 -17.93 -41.28
N GLU A 28 -29.42 -18.84 -40.40
CA GLU A 28 -30.25 -19.36 -39.31
C GLU A 28 -29.35 -20.05 -38.26
N ASN A 29 -29.52 -19.62 -37.00
CA ASN A 29 -28.98 -20.12 -35.73
C ASN A 29 -27.45 -20.24 -35.53
N ASN A 30 -26.86 -19.15 -35.03
CA ASN A 30 -25.57 -19.14 -34.34
C ASN A 30 -25.62 -18.29 -33.05
N GLN A 31 -26.78 -18.23 -32.38
CA GLN A 31 -26.95 -17.45 -31.15
C GLN A 31 -26.68 -18.25 -29.86
N ASP A 32 -26.88 -19.58 -29.87
CA ASP A 32 -26.75 -20.39 -28.65
C ASP A 32 -25.28 -20.73 -28.28
N MET A 33 -24.38 -20.81 -29.26
CA MET A 33 -22.94 -21.10 -29.01
C MET A 33 -22.13 -19.88 -28.54
N ASP A 34 -22.55 -18.67 -28.90
CA ASP A 34 -21.89 -17.43 -28.48
C ASP A 34 -22.33 -17.05 -27.04
N GLU A 35 -23.56 -17.36 -26.64
CA GLU A 35 -24.06 -17.09 -25.28
C GLU A 35 -23.44 -18.02 -24.23
N GLU A 36 -23.26 -19.32 -24.52
CA GLU A 36 -22.55 -20.24 -23.60
C GLU A 36 -21.08 -19.85 -23.42
N GLN A 37 -20.37 -19.46 -24.49
CA GLN A 37 -18.98 -18.99 -24.38
C GLN A 37 -18.88 -17.64 -23.66
N GLU A 38 -19.80 -16.70 -23.90
CA GLU A 38 -19.80 -15.40 -23.21
C GLU A 38 -20.19 -15.54 -21.74
N GLN A 39 -21.04 -16.52 -21.40
CA GLN A 39 -21.41 -16.87 -20.04
C GLN A 39 -20.28 -17.61 -19.31
N ASP A 40 -19.62 -18.58 -19.94
CA ASP A 40 -18.42 -19.24 -19.41
C ASP A 40 -17.26 -18.26 -19.19
N VAL A 41 -17.09 -17.26 -20.07
CA VAL A 41 -16.10 -16.19 -19.89
C VAL A 41 -16.49 -15.23 -18.77
N LYS A 42 -17.78 -14.92 -18.59
CA LYS A 42 -18.27 -14.09 -17.46
C LYS A 42 -18.19 -14.85 -16.13
N GLU A 43 -18.55 -16.12 -16.10
CA GLU A 43 -18.46 -17.01 -14.94
C GLU A 43 -17.01 -17.30 -14.58
N GLY A 44 -16.15 -17.61 -15.56
CA GLY A 44 -14.70 -17.77 -15.38
C GLY A 44 -14.01 -16.48 -14.92
N ARG A 45 -14.43 -15.31 -15.43
CA ARG A 45 -13.96 -14.00 -14.93
C ARG A 45 -14.46 -13.73 -13.51
N GLY A 46 -15.69 -14.13 -13.19
CA GLY A 46 -16.27 -14.04 -11.84
C GLY A 46 -15.51 -14.91 -10.83
N GLN A 47 -15.21 -16.17 -11.20
CA GLN A 47 -14.42 -17.10 -10.40
C GLN A 47 -13.00 -16.56 -10.15
N GLY A 48 -12.32 -16.05 -11.17
CA GLY A 48 -10.99 -15.45 -11.01
C GLY A 48 -10.95 -14.24 -10.06
N VAL A 49 -12.01 -13.41 -10.06
CA VAL A 49 -12.15 -12.28 -9.13
C VAL A 49 -12.37 -12.74 -7.69
N GLU A 50 -13.21 -13.76 -7.48
CA GLU A 50 -13.47 -14.29 -6.13
C GLU A 50 -12.22 -14.98 -5.55
N GLU A 51 -11.50 -15.76 -6.35
CA GLU A 51 -10.21 -16.34 -5.98
C GLU A 51 -9.19 -15.24 -5.65
N GLY A 52 -9.11 -14.19 -6.45
CA GLY A 52 -8.28 -13.02 -6.20
C GLY A 52 -8.60 -12.33 -4.86
N ARG A 53 -9.89 -12.20 -4.54
CA ARG A 53 -10.34 -11.70 -3.24
C ARG A 53 -9.91 -12.63 -2.11
N ASN A 54 -10.05 -13.94 -2.28
CA ASN A 54 -9.60 -14.90 -1.27
C ASN A 54 -8.08 -14.80 -1.02
N ILE A 55 -7.28 -14.67 -2.08
CA ILE A 55 -5.83 -14.45 -1.97
C ILE A 55 -5.53 -13.18 -1.16
N TRP A 56 -6.23 -12.08 -1.46
CA TRP A 56 -6.09 -10.80 -0.75
C TRP A 56 -6.35 -10.88 0.75
N PHE A 57 -7.36 -11.67 1.16
CA PHE A 57 -7.78 -11.79 2.57
C PHE A 57 -7.12 -12.93 3.35
N LYS A 58 -6.65 -13.98 2.67
CA LYS A 58 -6.32 -15.26 3.33
C LYS A 58 -4.90 -15.75 3.06
N SER A 59 -4.27 -15.38 1.95
CA SER A 59 -2.95 -15.92 1.58
C SER A 59 -1.81 -15.16 2.25
N THR A 60 -0.93 -15.91 2.92
CA THR A 60 0.33 -15.43 3.51
C THR A 60 1.56 -15.89 2.73
N PHE A 61 1.41 -16.89 1.85
CA PHE A 61 2.50 -17.54 1.11
C PHE A 61 3.71 -17.87 1.99
N GLY A 62 3.47 -18.46 3.16
CA GLY A 62 4.53 -18.86 4.10
C GLY A 62 5.05 -17.73 5.00
N GLY A 63 4.54 -16.51 4.86
CA GLY A 63 4.95 -15.33 5.64
C GLY A 63 4.76 -15.47 7.15
N GLU A 64 3.97 -16.43 7.62
CA GLU A 64 3.84 -16.73 9.04
C GLU A 64 5.16 -17.19 9.69
N ARG A 65 6.06 -17.81 8.91
CA ARG A 65 7.40 -18.19 9.39
C ARG A 65 8.23 -16.96 9.70
N PHE A 66 8.10 -15.92 8.89
CA PHE A 66 8.84 -14.68 9.08
C PHE A 66 8.46 -14.00 10.40
N PHE A 67 7.18 -13.67 10.59
CA PHE A 67 6.73 -12.94 11.77
C PHE A 67 6.90 -13.72 13.07
N SER A 68 6.84 -15.06 13.02
CA SER A 68 6.84 -15.89 14.23
C SER A 68 8.20 -16.47 14.59
N LEU A 69 9.07 -16.70 13.60
CA LEU A 69 10.33 -17.43 13.80
C LEU A 69 11.57 -16.61 13.46
N ILE A 70 11.50 -15.72 12.46
CA ILE A 70 12.65 -14.98 11.94
C ILE A 70 12.75 -13.61 12.60
N LEU A 71 11.70 -12.79 12.47
CA LEU A 71 11.68 -11.41 12.92
C LEU A 71 11.95 -11.23 14.44
N PRO A 72 11.48 -12.12 15.34
CA PRO A 72 11.82 -12.03 16.76
C PRO A 72 13.30 -12.28 17.07
N GLY A 73 14.03 -12.98 16.20
CA GLY A 73 15.42 -13.37 16.40
C GLY A 73 16.43 -12.49 15.65
N PRO A 74 17.74 -12.74 15.81
CA PRO A 74 18.77 -12.09 15.01
C PRO A 74 18.59 -12.36 13.51
N PRO A 75 18.91 -11.40 12.62
CA PRO A 75 19.54 -10.10 12.93
C PRO A 75 18.56 -9.02 13.43
N PHE A 76 17.25 -9.22 13.30
CA PHE A 76 16.24 -8.18 13.57
C PHE A 76 16.02 -7.89 15.06
N ASN A 77 15.94 -8.94 15.89
CA ASN A 77 15.62 -8.87 17.32
C ASN A 77 14.39 -7.98 17.60
N LEU A 78 13.31 -8.21 16.83
CA LEU A 78 12.09 -7.39 16.85
C LEU A 78 10.84 -8.25 17.07
N PRO A 79 10.60 -8.78 18.28
CA PRO A 79 9.34 -9.44 18.58
C PRO A 79 8.18 -8.42 18.50
N LEU A 80 7.19 -8.70 17.65
CA LEU A 80 6.00 -7.86 17.50
C LEU A 80 4.94 -8.20 18.54
N GLY A 81 4.14 -7.22 18.94
CA GLY A 81 3.01 -7.37 19.86
C GLY A 81 1.77 -8.08 19.29
N LEU A 82 1.94 -8.98 18.32
CA LEU A 82 0.82 -9.72 17.70
C LEU A 82 0.12 -10.64 18.71
N ASP A 83 0.88 -11.23 19.62
CA ASP A 83 0.38 -12.05 20.73
C ASP A 83 -0.59 -11.27 21.62
N GLN A 84 -0.18 -10.07 22.06
CA GLN A 84 -0.99 -9.22 22.91
C GLN A 84 -2.21 -8.68 22.16
N MET A 85 -2.03 -8.28 20.90
CA MET A 85 -3.14 -7.80 20.07
C MET A 85 -4.21 -8.88 19.87
N LEU A 86 -3.82 -10.12 19.53
CA LEU A 86 -4.75 -11.20 19.24
C LEU A 86 -5.46 -11.74 20.49
N THR A 87 -4.82 -11.68 21.65
CA THR A 87 -5.38 -12.13 22.94
C THR A 87 -6.08 -11.01 23.72
N SER A 88 -6.02 -9.76 23.23
CA SER A 88 -6.74 -8.64 23.84
C SER A 88 -8.26 -8.80 23.73
N PRO A 89 -9.05 -8.23 24.66
CA PRO A 89 -10.50 -8.28 24.60
C PRO A 89 -11.03 -7.73 23.27
N ARG A 90 -11.73 -8.58 22.52
CA ARG A 90 -12.33 -8.23 21.22
C ARG A 90 -13.16 -6.93 21.27
N LYS A 91 -13.81 -6.66 22.41
CA LYS A 91 -14.65 -5.46 22.65
C LYS A 91 -13.88 -4.14 22.75
N SER A 92 -12.56 -4.14 22.85
CA SER A 92 -11.71 -2.94 22.93
C SER A 92 -10.54 -2.98 21.95
N ARG A 93 -10.46 -4.00 21.10
CA ARG A 93 -9.31 -4.27 20.22
C ARG A 93 -9.13 -3.17 19.16
N PHE A 94 -10.24 -2.64 18.63
CA PHE A 94 -10.22 -1.48 17.74
C PHE A 94 -9.71 -0.23 18.46
N ASP A 95 -10.15 0.03 19.68
CA ASP A 95 -9.74 1.24 20.43
C ASP A 95 -8.23 1.19 20.78
N GLU A 96 -7.72 0.01 21.11
CA GLU A 96 -6.32 -0.17 21.50
C GLU A 96 -5.37 -0.16 20.28
N PHE A 97 -5.70 -0.89 19.22
CA PHE A 97 -4.79 -1.15 18.09
C PHE A 97 -5.29 -0.66 16.74
N GLY A 98 -6.57 -0.29 16.61
CA GLY A 98 -7.18 0.09 15.34
C GLY A 98 -7.35 -1.06 14.35
N VAL A 99 -7.17 -2.31 14.79
CA VAL A 99 -7.42 -3.48 13.96
C VAL A 99 -8.89 -3.80 13.87
N ILE A 100 -9.27 -4.48 12.80
CA ILE A 100 -10.66 -4.82 12.53
C ILE A 100 -10.90 -6.27 12.87
N ASN A 101 -11.83 -6.49 13.78
CA ASN A 101 -12.27 -7.82 14.17
C ASN A 101 -12.89 -8.55 12.97
N ASP A 102 -12.50 -9.81 12.78
CA ASP A 102 -13.07 -10.68 11.75
C ASP A 102 -14.52 -11.05 12.16
N PRO A 103 -15.55 -10.58 11.44
CA PRO A 103 -16.97 -10.74 11.82
C PRO A 103 -17.41 -12.21 11.94
N ASP A 104 -16.73 -13.15 11.29
CA ASP A 104 -17.02 -14.59 11.35
C ASP A 104 -16.51 -15.27 12.64
N CYS A 105 -15.93 -14.48 13.56
CA CYS A 105 -15.31 -14.98 14.77
C CYS A 105 -16.00 -14.48 16.05
N THR A 106 -15.89 -15.30 17.09
CA THR A 106 -16.36 -15.00 18.46
C THR A 106 -15.17 -14.97 19.44
N PRO A 107 -15.30 -14.27 20.60
CA PRO A 107 -14.23 -14.23 21.58
C PRO A 107 -13.74 -15.61 22.03
N GLY A 108 -12.44 -15.74 22.18
CA GLY A 108 -11.79 -16.89 22.81
C GLY A 108 -11.90 -16.89 24.34
N ASP A 109 -11.32 -17.92 24.96
CA ASP A 109 -11.15 -18.02 26.40
C ASP A 109 -9.84 -18.77 26.73
N ALA A 110 -9.59 -19.08 28.00
CA ALA A 110 -8.36 -19.79 28.41
C ALA A 110 -8.16 -21.14 27.69
N THR A 111 -9.23 -21.82 27.25
CA THR A 111 -9.14 -23.10 26.52
C THR A 111 -8.63 -22.93 25.09
N THR A 112 -8.76 -21.73 24.52
CA THR A 112 -8.20 -21.38 23.21
C THR A 112 -6.91 -20.57 23.31
N GLY A 113 -6.34 -20.42 24.52
CA GLY A 113 -5.25 -19.49 24.75
C GLY A 113 -5.64 -18.04 24.44
N PHE A 114 -6.92 -17.70 24.63
CA PHE A 114 -7.55 -16.42 24.34
C PHE A 114 -7.61 -16.03 22.86
N PHE A 115 -7.20 -16.88 21.92
CA PHE A 115 -7.46 -16.66 20.50
C PHE A 115 -8.95 -16.79 20.19
N ASP A 116 -9.47 -15.91 19.33
CA ASP A 116 -10.86 -15.96 18.87
C ASP A 116 -11.20 -17.32 18.22
N ARG A 117 -12.46 -17.72 18.38
CA ARG A 117 -13.05 -18.92 17.77
C ARG A 117 -13.69 -18.53 16.45
N CYS A 118 -13.21 -19.11 15.35
CA CYS A 118 -13.58 -18.74 13.99
C CYS A 118 -14.07 -19.95 13.20
N ALA A 119 -14.98 -19.73 12.24
CA ALA A 119 -15.39 -20.78 11.30
C ALA A 119 -14.22 -21.22 10.40
N ASP A 120 -13.42 -20.26 9.94
CA ASP A 120 -12.14 -20.52 9.29
C ASP A 120 -11.08 -20.85 10.36
N PRO A 121 -10.55 -22.08 10.41
CA PRO A 121 -9.60 -22.50 11.45
C PRO A 121 -8.27 -21.74 11.40
N GLN A 122 -7.92 -21.15 10.25
CA GLN A 122 -6.73 -20.34 10.07
C GLN A 122 -6.96 -18.85 10.34
N SER A 123 -8.20 -18.39 10.56
CA SER A 123 -8.42 -17.00 11.01
C SER A 123 -7.93 -16.81 12.44
N ALA A 124 -7.24 -15.69 12.69
CA ALA A 124 -6.80 -15.29 14.02
C ALA A 124 -7.83 -14.40 14.76
N GLY A 125 -9.00 -14.12 14.16
CA GLY A 125 -10.02 -13.23 14.74
C GLY A 125 -9.91 -11.76 14.35
N VAL A 126 -8.90 -11.42 13.55
CA VAL A 126 -8.67 -10.08 12.99
C VAL A 126 -8.56 -10.21 11.49
N ILE A 127 -9.24 -9.33 10.74
CA ILE A 127 -9.23 -9.33 9.28
C ILE A 127 -7.79 -9.35 8.76
N GLY A 128 -7.50 -10.35 7.92
CA GLY A 128 -6.22 -10.51 7.27
C GLY A 128 -5.07 -11.01 8.14
N ILE A 129 -5.30 -11.34 9.42
CA ILE A 129 -4.32 -12.01 10.29
C ILE A 129 -4.65 -13.49 10.38
N ARG A 130 -3.67 -14.34 10.06
CA ARG A 130 -3.82 -15.79 9.93
C ARG A 130 -2.99 -16.51 10.98
N LYS A 131 -3.45 -17.69 11.41
CA LYS A 131 -2.74 -18.57 12.36
C LYS A 131 -2.53 -19.95 11.78
N PHE A 132 -1.37 -20.54 12.04
CA PHE A 132 -0.96 -21.84 11.53
C PHE A 132 -0.37 -22.70 12.65
N PRO A 133 -0.50 -24.04 12.57
CA PRO A 133 0.19 -24.93 13.49
C PRO A 133 1.70 -24.69 13.50
N ASN A 134 2.33 -24.76 14.67
CA ASN A 134 3.77 -24.72 14.81
C ASN A 134 4.34 -26.15 14.85
N PRO A 135 5.08 -26.59 13.81
CA PRO A 135 5.60 -27.97 13.73
C PRO A 135 6.56 -28.34 14.87
N SER A 136 7.24 -27.34 15.46
CA SER A 136 8.19 -27.54 16.56
C SER A 136 7.51 -27.62 17.94
N GLY A 137 6.18 -27.49 17.99
CA GLY A 137 5.44 -27.28 19.23
C GLY A 137 5.55 -25.83 19.72
N GLY A 138 4.57 -25.38 20.49
CA GLY A 138 4.49 -24.02 21.03
C GLY A 138 3.33 -23.19 20.45
N PRO A 139 3.37 -21.85 20.59
CA PRO A 139 2.34 -20.96 20.06
C PRO A 139 2.18 -21.09 18.54
N PRO A 140 0.96 -20.86 18.02
CA PRO A 140 0.71 -20.90 16.58
C PRO A 140 1.56 -19.85 15.85
N LEU A 141 1.96 -20.16 14.61
CA LEU A 141 2.62 -19.20 13.75
C LEU A 141 1.59 -18.20 13.24
N ILE A 142 1.88 -16.91 13.31
CA ILE A 142 1.01 -15.82 12.87
C ILE A 142 1.53 -15.26 11.55
N GLY A 143 0.66 -15.19 10.55
CA GLY A 143 0.93 -14.59 9.25
C GLY A 143 0.03 -13.39 8.97
N VAL A 144 0.50 -12.51 8.09
CA VAL A 144 -0.18 -11.27 7.70
C VAL A 144 -0.50 -11.36 6.21
N THR A 145 -1.68 -10.90 5.81
CA THR A 145 -2.13 -10.80 4.41
C THR A 145 -2.26 -9.33 4.00
N CYS A 146 -2.44 -9.04 2.72
CA CYS A 146 -2.67 -7.67 2.23
C CYS A 146 -3.88 -7.00 2.91
N ALA A 147 -4.95 -7.76 3.19
CA ALA A 147 -6.14 -7.24 3.85
C ALA A 147 -5.91 -6.74 5.28
N ALA A 148 -4.87 -7.22 5.99
CA ALA A 148 -4.59 -6.77 7.36
C ALA A 148 -4.33 -5.27 7.45
N CYS A 149 -3.71 -4.71 6.40
CA CYS A 149 -3.48 -3.28 6.26
C CYS A 149 -4.58 -2.63 5.42
N HIS A 150 -4.91 -3.19 4.25
CA HIS A 150 -5.70 -2.48 3.25
C HIS A 150 -7.23 -2.63 3.37
N ALA A 151 -7.72 -3.62 4.12
CA ALA A 151 -9.14 -3.68 4.43
C ALA A 151 -9.47 -2.70 5.56
N GLY A 152 -10.55 -1.95 5.41
CA GLY A 152 -10.97 -0.92 6.35
C GLY A 152 -12.48 -0.88 6.50
N PHE A 153 -12.99 0.01 7.36
CA PHE A 153 -14.44 0.21 7.42
C PHE A 153 -14.97 0.90 6.16
N ASP A 154 -15.99 0.32 5.56
CA ASP A 154 -16.67 0.84 4.38
C ASP A 154 -17.27 2.23 4.67
N PRO A 155 -16.81 3.31 4.01
CA PRO A 155 -17.34 4.65 4.23
C PRO A 155 -18.83 4.81 3.89
N ILE A 156 -19.38 3.97 2.99
CA ILE A 156 -20.82 3.99 2.67
C ILE A 156 -21.64 3.02 3.55
N HIS A 157 -20.99 2.14 4.30
CA HIS A 157 -21.62 1.27 5.29
C HIS A 157 -20.82 1.25 6.60
N PRO A 158 -20.66 2.40 7.30
CA PRO A 158 -19.87 2.43 8.52
C PRO A 158 -20.51 1.54 9.62
N PRO A 159 -19.71 0.90 10.48
CA PRO A 159 -20.24 0.09 11.57
C PRO A 159 -20.88 0.99 12.64
N SER A 160 -21.92 0.50 13.31
CA SER A 160 -22.47 1.16 14.50
C SER A 160 -21.57 1.00 15.72
N ASN A 161 -20.80 -0.11 15.76
CA ASN A 161 -19.78 -0.37 16.77
C ASN A 161 -18.51 -0.87 16.05
N PRO A 162 -17.41 -0.11 16.05
CA PRO A 162 -16.16 -0.51 15.41
C PRO A 162 -15.55 -1.81 15.98
N ASN A 163 -15.81 -2.12 17.25
CA ASN A 163 -15.35 -3.38 17.87
C ASN A 163 -16.26 -4.59 17.54
N ASP A 164 -17.40 -4.37 16.89
CA ASP A 164 -18.35 -5.44 16.51
C ASP A 164 -18.90 -5.21 15.10
N PRO A 165 -18.02 -5.23 14.07
CA PRO A 165 -18.43 -4.99 12.70
C PRO A 165 -19.17 -6.20 12.11
N GLN A 166 -19.91 -5.96 11.04
CA GLN A 166 -20.51 -6.99 10.18
C GLN A 166 -19.76 -7.02 8.84
N ASP A 167 -19.91 -8.08 8.05
CA ASP A 167 -19.26 -8.24 6.73
C ASP A 167 -19.45 -7.02 5.82
N ARG A 168 -20.69 -6.51 5.75
CA ARG A 168 -21.05 -5.33 4.95
C ARG A 168 -20.30 -4.06 5.37
N ASN A 169 -19.74 -4.02 6.58
CA ASN A 169 -18.97 -2.89 7.07
C ASN A 169 -17.52 -2.93 6.60
N ILE A 170 -17.06 -3.97 5.91
CA ILE A 170 -15.65 -4.15 5.54
C ILE A 170 -15.45 -3.86 4.06
N HIS A 171 -14.77 -2.75 3.76
CA HIS A 171 -14.31 -2.45 2.41
C HIS A 171 -12.91 -3.03 2.21
N PRO A 172 -12.65 -3.77 1.13
CA PRO A 172 -11.42 -4.56 1.01
C PRO A 172 -10.16 -3.73 0.75
N THR A 173 -10.29 -2.53 0.19
CA THR A 173 -9.16 -1.76 -0.34
C THR A 173 -9.21 -0.27 0.03
N VAL A 174 -9.95 0.11 1.07
CA VAL A 174 -10.04 1.53 1.50
C VAL A 174 -8.78 1.98 2.26
N GLY A 175 -7.98 1.03 2.76
CA GLY A 175 -6.90 1.28 3.71
C GLY A 175 -7.43 1.38 5.14
N ASN A 176 -6.83 0.64 6.08
CA ASN A 176 -7.17 0.76 7.49
C ASN A 176 -6.52 2.02 8.07
N GLN A 177 -7.22 3.14 7.94
CA GLN A 177 -6.77 4.44 8.46
C GLN A 177 -6.70 4.49 9.99
N TYR A 178 -7.26 3.49 10.67
CA TYR A 178 -7.31 3.42 12.12
C TYR A 178 -6.15 2.64 12.72
N LEU A 179 -5.46 1.84 11.91
CA LEU A 179 -4.45 0.89 12.36
C LEU A 179 -3.27 1.60 13.04
N GLN A 180 -2.91 1.15 14.24
CA GLN A 180 -1.80 1.69 15.02
C GLN A 180 -0.61 0.72 14.99
N ILE A 181 -0.03 0.51 13.79
CA ILE A 181 1.09 -0.44 13.59
C ILE A 181 2.26 -0.13 14.54
N GLY A 182 2.57 1.15 14.76
CA GLY A 182 3.63 1.56 15.68
C GLY A 182 3.47 0.99 17.10
N LYS A 183 2.23 0.80 17.58
CA LYS A 183 1.96 0.15 18.88
C LYS A 183 2.32 -1.33 18.88
N ILE A 184 2.04 -2.03 17.78
CA ILE A 184 2.38 -3.45 17.61
C ILE A 184 3.90 -3.61 17.54
N PHE A 185 4.59 -2.77 16.78
CA PHE A 185 6.04 -2.85 16.58
C PHE A 185 6.84 -2.49 17.83
N ARG A 186 6.40 -1.49 18.60
CA ARG A 186 7.10 -1.08 19.83
C ARG A 186 6.76 -1.91 21.06
N ARG A 187 5.81 -2.85 20.97
CA ARG A 187 5.15 -3.43 22.16
C ARG A 187 6.13 -4.04 23.15
N HIS A 188 7.11 -4.76 22.64
CA HIS A 188 8.09 -5.49 23.45
C HIS A 188 9.43 -4.75 23.56
N LEU A 189 9.48 -3.47 23.19
CA LEU A 189 10.66 -2.63 23.26
C LEU A 189 10.64 -1.75 24.52
N SER A 190 11.82 -1.53 25.11
CA SER A 190 11.99 -0.55 26.18
C SER A 190 11.70 0.86 25.65
N PRO A 191 11.05 1.75 26.42
CA PRO A 191 10.91 3.15 26.05
C PRO A 191 12.23 3.89 25.79
N HIS A 192 13.37 3.37 26.29
CA HIS A 192 14.70 3.93 26.03
C HIS A 192 15.39 3.37 24.78
N ASP A 193 14.80 2.35 24.14
CA ASP A 193 15.25 1.82 22.86
C ASP A 193 14.94 2.85 21.75
N PRO A 194 15.90 3.23 20.89
CA PRO A 194 15.66 4.16 19.78
C PRO A 194 14.51 3.69 18.88
N ARG A 195 14.38 2.38 18.64
CA ARG A 195 13.31 1.81 17.81
C ARG A 195 11.93 2.08 18.41
N TYR A 196 11.80 2.07 19.74
CA TYR A 196 10.54 2.42 20.40
C TYR A 196 10.11 3.84 20.05
N GLN A 197 11.04 4.80 20.05
CA GLN A 197 10.73 6.19 19.72
C GLN A 197 10.41 6.36 18.22
N VAL A 198 11.12 5.65 17.34
CA VAL A 198 10.82 5.62 15.89
C VAL A 198 9.41 5.11 15.65
N PHE A 199 9.05 3.92 16.16
CA PHE A 199 7.70 3.38 15.98
C PHE A 199 6.62 4.21 16.68
N SER A 200 6.96 4.93 17.75
CA SER A 200 6.04 5.87 18.40
C SER A 200 5.77 7.12 17.56
N SER A 201 6.64 7.42 16.58
CA SER A 201 6.49 8.54 15.65
C SER A 201 5.56 8.24 14.47
N TRP A 202 5.13 6.99 14.28
CA TRP A 202 4.27 6.63 13.16
C TRP A 202 2.82 7.08 13.42
N ALA A 203 2.24 7.77 12.44
CA ALA A 203 0.85 8.19 12.49
C ALA A 203 -0.10 6.99 12.43
N GLN A 204 -1.35 7.21 12.83
CA GLN A 204 -2.41 6.23 12.64
C GLN A 204 -2.64 5.98 11.14
N GLY A 205 -2.84 4.73 10.76
CA GLY A 205 -3.06 4.33 9.37
C GLY A 205 -1.82 4.43 8.48
N THR A 206 -0.62 4.53 9.07
CA THR A 206 0.64 4.49 8.33
C THR A 206 1.51 3.30 8.73
N VAL A 207 2.39 2.91 7.82
CA VAL A 207 3.36 1.84 8.00
C VAL A 207 4.58 2.10 7.15
N ASP A 208 5.74 1.82 7.70
CA ASP A 208 6.97 1.70 6.92
C ASP A 208 7.20 0.21 6.63
N THR A 209 6.82 -0.23 5.43
CA THR A 209 7.03 -1.63 5.01
C THR A 209 8.46 -1.90 4.59
N THR A 210 9.35 -0.90 4.65
CA THR A 210 10.77 -0.97 4.29
C THR A 210 11.71 -0.95 5.49
N VAL A 211 11.16 -0.83 6.70
CA VAL A 211 11.92 -0.71 7.94
C VAL A 211 12.81 -1.94 8.23
N LEU A 212 12.49 -3.08 7.62
CA LEU A 212 13.17 -4.36 7.85
C LEU A 212 14.38 -4.52 6.93
N GLU A 213 14.23 -4.03 5.70
CA GLU A 213 15.23 -3.94 4.65
C GLU A 213 16.26 -2.85 4.97
N ASN A 214 15.80 -1.80 5.67
CA ASN A 214 16.56 -0.75 6.31
C ASN A 214 17.48 0.01 5.34
N ASP A 215 16.90 0.97 4.63
CA ASP A 215 17.62 2.01 3.89
C ASP A 215 18.02 3.21 4.78
N HIS A 216 17.95 3.03 6.10
CA HIS A 216 18.26 4.03 7.12
C HIS A 216 17.41 5.29 7.04
N ILE A 217 16.18 5.19 6.54
CA ILE A 217 15.21 6.27 6.50
C ILE A 217 13.94 5.80 7.22
N ASN A 218 13.43 6.63 8.12
CA ASN A 218 12.11 6.45 8.72
C ASN A 218 11.06 7.13 7.85
N ASN A 219 10.26 6.35 7.13
CA ASN A 219 9.31 6.86 6.13
C ASN A 219 7.94 6.18 6.20
N PRO A 220 7.23 6.23 7.34
CA PRO A 220 5.90 5.64 7.44
C PRO A 220 4.95 6.26 6.41
N GLY A 221 4.43 5.42 5.51
CA GLY A 221 3.51 5.81 4.44
C GLY A 221 2.07 5.45 4.78
N MET A 222 1.11 6.25 4.33
CA MET A 222 -0.31 5.97 4.45
C MET A 222 -0.65 4.65 3.77
N ILE A 223 -1.50 3.86 4.42
CA ILE A 223 -2.06 2.68 3.79
C ILE A 223 -3.06 3.16 2.74
N THR A 224 -2.59 3.15 1.50
CA THR A 224 -3.23 3.87 0.40
C THR A 224 -4.48 3.11 -0.07
N PRO A 225 -5.60 3.82 -0.36
CA PRO A 225 -6.76 3.20 -0.97
C PRO A 225 -6.48 2.73 -2.42
N ILE A 226 -7.00 1.56 -2.78
CA ILE A 226 -6.87 0.99 -4.13
C ILE A 226 -8.26 0.85 -4.74
N TRP A 227 -8.57 1.70 -5.69
CA TRP A 227 -9.82 1.67 -6.44
C TRP A 227 -9.70 2.34 -7.81
N ALA A 228 -10.66 2.04 -8.68
CA ALA A 228 -10.75 2.56 -10.04
C ALA A 228 -9.47 2.30 -10.86
N VAL A 229 -8.77 1.20 -10.60
CA VAL A 229 -7.53 0.83 -11.32
C VAL A 229 -7.73 0.84 -12.84
N PRO A 230 -8.82 0.27 -13.43
CA PRO A 230 -9.00 0.29 -14.88
C PRO A 230 -9.16 1.68 -15.50
N ASP A 231 -9.44 2.69 -14.67
CA ASP A 231 -9.65 4.07 -15.11
C ASP A 231 -8.38 4.93 -14.95
N ARG A 232 -7.30 4.38 -14.38
CA ARG A 232 -6.03 5.08 -14.21
C ARG A 232 -5.19 5.04 -15.49
N PRO A 233 -4.32 6.05 -15.72
CA PRO A 233 -3.40 6.04 -16.84
C PRO A 233 -2.48 4.82 -16.89
N PHE A 234 -2.06 4.47 -18.12
CA PHE A 234 -1.03 3.46 -18.39
C PHE A 234 0.22 4.12 -18.95
N PHE A 235 1.38 3.56 -18.57
CA PHE A 235 2.68 4.06 -18.95
C PHE A 235 3.48 2.96 -19.65
N ASN A 236 4.15 3.34 -20.73
CA ASN A 236 5.11 2.47 -21.38
C ASN A 236 6.42 2.57 -20.59
N VAL A 237 6.86 1.45 -20.05
CA VAL A 237 8.08 1.30 -19.26
C VAL A 237 8.90 0.14 -19.80
N THR A 238 10.09 -0.02 -19.26
CA THR A 238 10.93 -1.19 -19.45
C THR A 238 11.22 -1.77 -18.08
N VAL A 239 11.02 -3.07 -17.92
CA VAL A 239 11.31 -3.79 -16.67
C VAL A 239 12.32 -4.87 -17.02
N ASN A 240 13.54 -4.75 -16.48
CA ASN A 240 14.63 -5.68 -16.75
C ASN A 240 14.92 -5.84 -18.25
N GLY A 241 14.87 -4.75 -19.01
CA GLY A 241 15.10 -4.75 -20.46
C GLY A 241 13.89 -5.15 -21.32
N GLU A 242 12.78 -5.58 -20.73
CA GLU A 242 11.56 -5.96 -21.45
C GLU A 242 10.53 -4.82 -21.44
N ALA A 243 9.95 -4.52 -22.60
CA ALA A 243 8.93 -3.50 -22.73
C ALA A 243 7.63 -3.95 -22.03
N ALA A 244 7.07 -3.08 -21.19
CA ALA A 244 5.83 -3.32 -20.48
C ALA A 244 4.92 -2.07 -20.54
N ARG A 245 3.61 -2.30 -20.45
CA ARG A 245 2.61 -1.23 -20.33
C ARG A 245 1.84 -1.42 -19.03
N VAL A 246 2.06 -0.53 -18.07
CA VAL A 246 1.66 -0.74 -16.68
C VAL A 246 1.03 0.51 -16.06
N HIS A 247 0.28 0.33 -14.97
CA HIS A 247 -0.02 1.44 -14.07
C HIS A 247 1.21 1.77 -13.23
N ARG A 248 1.29 3.03 -12.75
CA ARG A 248 2.28 3.40 -11.74
C ARG A 248 1.82 3.03 -10.34
N ASN A 249 2.71 2.40 -9.58
CA ASN A 249 2.45 1.92 -8.23
C ASN A 249 3.54 2.43 -7.26
N GLY A 250 3.30 2.27 -5.96
CA GLY A 250 4.14 2.92 -4.94
C GLY A 250 3.82 4.40 -4.79
N GLN A 251 4.42 5.04 -3.77
CA GLN A 251 4.19 6.46 -3.47
C GLN A 251 5.21 7.37 -4.17
N GLY A 252 6.37 6.84 -4.57
CA GLY A 252 7.38 7.50 -5.40
C GLY A 252 7.51 6.90 -6.81
N GLY A 253 6.65 5.94 -7.17
CA GLY A 253 6.74 5.21 -8.45
C GLY A 253 7.75 4.06 -8.41
N GLU A 254 8.00 3.50 -7.22
CA GLU A 254 9.02 2.49 -7.00
C GLU A 254 8.62 1.12 -7.59
N ASP A 255 7.33 0.81 -7.56
CA ASP A 255 6.74 -0.43 -8.10
C ASP A 255 6.12 -0.22 -9.49
N ASP A 256 6.70 0.67 -10.31
CA ASP A 256 6.27 0.96 -11.70
C ASP A 256 6.57 -0.22 -12.66
N ALA A 257 6.23 -1.45 -12.25
CA ALA A 257 6.52 -2.71 -12.94
C ALA A 257 5.26 -3.57 -13.15
N GLY A 258 4.06 -3.02 -12.93
CA GLY A 258 2.79 -3.74 -13.10
C GLY A 258 2.23 -4.29 -11.78
N CYS A 259 0.98 -4.73 -11.82
CA CYS A 259 0.26 -5.15 -10.63
C CYS A 259 0.86 -6.43 -10.02
N GLU A 260 1.22 -7.39 -10.86
CA GLU A 260 1.71 -8.70 -10.47
C GLU A 260 3.05 -8.60 -9.74
N LEU A 261 4.03 -7.88 -10.32
CA LEU A 261 5.33 -7.66 -9.68
C LEU A 261 5.20 -6.82 -8.41
N ALA A 262 4.37 -5.78 -8.41
CA ALA A 262 4.10 -4.99 -7.21
C ALA A 262 3.50 -5.86 -6.08
N ALA A 263 2.55 -6.74 -6.41
CA ALA A 263 1.93 -7.65 -5.45
C ALA A 263 2.92 -8.67 -4.90
N LEU A 264 3.76 -9.27 -5.75
CA LEU A 264 4.82 -10.20 -5.33
C LEU A 264 5.79 -9.53 -4.34
N ARG A 265 6.22 -8.30 -4.61
CA ARG A 265 7.06 -7.51 -3.71
C ARG A 265 6.39 -7.28 -2.35
N VAL A 266 5.08 -6.99 -2.32
CA VAL A 266 4.33 -6.88 -1.05
C VAL A 266 4.38 -8.21 -0.28
N TYR A 267 4.25 -9.35 -0.95
CA TYR A 267 4.33 -10.65 -0.28
C TYR A 267 5.71 -10.91 0.34
N PHE A 268 6.79 -10.49 -0.34
CA PHE A 268 8.14 -10.50 0.27
C PHE A 268 8.21 -9.62 1.53
N ASN A 269 7.70 -8.38 1.50
CA ASN A 269 7.69 -7.50 2.68
C ASN A 269 6.89 -8.05 3.87
N ILE A 270 5.88 -8.90 3.62
CA ILE A 270 5.12 -9.60 4.67
C ILE A 270 5.61 -11.04 4.89
N GLY A 271 6.84 -11.33 4.47
CA GLY A 271 7.62 -12.46 4.95
C GLY A 271 7.66 -13.69 4.04
N MET A 272 7.05 -13.63 2.85
CA MET A 272 7.17 -14.72 1.86
C MET A 272 8.65 -14.97 1.55
N CYS A 273 9.08 -16.22 1.65
CA CYS A 273 10.45 -16.66 1.33
C CYS A 273 11.57 -15.91 2.08
N ALA A 274 11.27 -15.35 3.25
CA ALA A 274 12.20 -14.49 3.97
C ALA A 274 13.55 -15.18 4.22
N ARG A 275 13.53 -16.43 4.70
CA ARG A 275 14.75 -17.19 4.98
C ARG A 275 15.37 -17.75 3.70
N GLU A 276 14.53 -18.15 2.76
CA GLU A 276 14.92 -18.92 1.59
C GLU A 276 15.67 -18.08 0.55
N CYS A 277 15.31 -16.79 0.38
CA CYS A 277 15.95 -15.94 -0.61
C CYS A 277 15.89 -14.42 -0.34
N MET A 278 15.56 -13.93 0.87
CA MET A 278 15.48 -12.49 1.15
C MET A 278 16.50 -12.01 2.19
N VAL A 279 16.64 -12.70 3.34
CA VAL A 279 17.41 -12.20 4.49
C VAL A 279 18.89 -11.95 4.16
N GLU A 280 19.49 -12.78 3.32
CA GLU A 280 20.89 -12.64 2.91
C GLU A 280 21.13 -11.41 2.01
N HIS A 281 20.07 -10.84 1.43
CA HIS A 281 20.13 -9.65 0.58
C HIS A 281 19.92 -8.33 1.34
N LEU A 282 19.57 -8.39 2.63
CA LEU A 282 19.31 -7.20 3.43
C LEU A 282 20.62 -6.54 3.89
N ALA A 283 20.58 -5.23 4.16
CA ALA A 283 21.74 -4.50 4.68
C ALA A 283 22.21 -4.99 6.07
N ASN A 284 21.33 -5.66 6.82
CA ASN A 284 21.64 -6.32 8.10
C ASN A 284 22.10 -7.79 7.94
N GLY A 285 22.28 -8.27 6.71
CA GLY A 285 22.80 -9.60 6.37
C GLY A 285 24.33 -9.71 6.47
N PRO A 286 24.90 -10.91 6.29
CA PRO A 286 26.34 -11.13 6.32
C PRO A 286 27.00 -10.28 5.22
N ASN A 287 27.93 -9.40 5.60
CA ASN A 287 28.62 -8.38 4.78
C ASN A 287 28.05 -6.95 4.81
N GLY A 288 26.91 -6.70 5.46
CA GLY A 288 26.49 -5.33 5.84
C GLY A 288 26.09 -4.39 4.70
N SER A 289 25.77 -4.92 3.52
CA SER A 289 25.29 -4.14 2.38
C SER A 289 24.15 -4.85 1.68
N GLN A 290 23.14 -4.08 1.28
CA GLN A 290 22.00 -4.60 0.55
C GLN A 290 22.41 -5.07 -0.84
N THR A 291 21.79 -6.14 -1.34
CA THR A 291 21.95 -6.61 -2.73
C THR A 291 20.58 -6.91 -3.33
N PRO A 292 20.42 -6.94 -4.67
CA PRO A 292 19.14 -7.27 -5.31
C PRO A 292 18.72 -8.71 -5.01
N ILE A 293 17.43 -8.91 -4.76
CA ILE A 293 16.86 -10.26 -4.71
C ILE A 293 16.92 -10.91 -6.10
N ASP A 294 17.29 -12.19 -6.15
CA ASP A 294 17.27 -12.98 -7.39
C ASP A 294 15.97 -13.78 -7.48
N LEU A 295 15.07 -13.36 -8.38
CA LEU A 295 13.79 -14.04 -8.58
C LEU A 295 13.94 -15.46 -9.16
N ALA A 296 15.02 -15.73 -9.91
CA ALA A 296 15.29 -17.08 -10.41
C ALA A 296 15.76 -17.98 -9.27
N GLU A 297 16.59 -17.47 -8.35
CA GLU A 297 16.94 -18.17 -7.12
C GLU A 297 15.70 -18.45 -6.28
N CYS A 298 14.89 -17.43 -5.97
CA CYS A 298 13.66 -17.59 -5.20
C CYS A 298 12.73 -18.65 -5.81
N ARG A 299 12.60 -18.68 -7.14
CA ARG A 299 11.79 -19.69 -7.84
C ARG A 299 12.33 -21.10 -7.65
N ASN A 300 13.65 -21.27 -7.50
CA ASN A 300 14.27 -22.57 -7.30
C ASN A 300 14.24 -23.02 -5.82
N THR A 301 14.30 -22.10 -4.86
CA THR A 301 14.48 -22.41 -3.44
C THR A 301 13.20 -22.26 -2.60
N CYS A 302 12.19 -21.55 -3.09
CA CYS A 302 10.95 -21.26 -2.38
C CYS A 302 9.69 -21.67 -3.16
N PRO A 303 9.07 -22.82 -2.85
CA PRO A 303 7.82 -23.26 -3.48
C PRO A 303 6.67 -22.26 -3.31
N GLU A 304 6.62 -21.54 -2.19
CA GLU A 304 5.61 -20.53 -1.93
C GLU A 304 5.70 -19.33 -2.90
N PHE A 305 6.89 -19.01 -3.43
CA PHE A 305 7.04 -17.99 -4.47
C PHE A 305 6.38 -18.41 -5.78
N GLN A 306 6.57 -19.66 -6.23
CA GLN A 306 5.90 -20.19 -7.43
C GLN A 306 4.38 -20.14 -7.29
N GLN A 307 3.86 -20.54 -6.11
CA GLN A 307 2.44 -20.45 -5.81
C GLN A 307 1.92 -19.01 -5.88
N ALA A 308 2.71 -18.05 -5.39
CA ALA A 308 2.37 -16.64 -5.48
C ALA A 308 2.37 -16.16 -6.94
N GLU A 309 3.38 -16.50 -7.75
CA GLU A 309 3.46 -16.15 -9.18
C GLU A 309 2.24 -16.66 -9.96
N GLU A 310 1.79 -17.88 -9.69
CA GLU A 310 0.59 -18.47 -10.31
C GLU A 310 -0.71 -17.80 -9.85
N SER A 311 -0.70 -17.14 -8.69
CA SER A 311 -1.90 -16.61 -8.02
C SER A 311 -2.11 -15.11 -8.23
N VAL A 312 -1.03 -14.31 -8.37
CA VAL A 312 -1.12 -12.85 -8.37
C VAL A 312 -1.95 -12.27 -9.51
N GLY A 313 -2.04 -12.95 -10.66
CA GLY A 313 -2.93 -12.52 -11.75
C GLY A 313 -4.41 -12.47 -11.33
N LYS A 314 -4.85 -13.42 -10.50
CA LYS A 314 -6.22 -13.46 -9.94
C LYS A 314 -6.42 -12.33 -8.94
N LEU A 315 -5.45 -12.08 -8.06
CA LEU A 315 -5.45 -10.93 -7.16
C LEU A 315 -5.55 -9.62 -7.94
N CYS A 316 -4.80 -9.47 -9.03
CA CYS A 316 -4.85 -8.29 -9.87
C CYS A 316 -6.21 -8.13 -10.58
N ALA A 317 -6.83 -9.23 -11.02
CA ALA A 317 -8.22 -9.20 -11.50
C ALA A 317 -9.19 -8.71 -10.43
N PHE A 318 -9.01 -9.13 -9.17
CA PHE A 318 -9.77 -8.60 -8.04
C PHE A 318 -9.54 -7.09 -7.84
N LEU A 319 -8.29 -6.61 -7.85
CA LEU A 319 -7.97 -5.19 -7.64
C LEU A 319 -8.50 -4.24 -8.73
N GLN A 320 -8.91 -4.77 -9.89
CA GLN A 320 -9.61 -4.01 -10.92
C GLN A 320 -11.08 -3.70 -10.57
N THR A 321 -11.64 -4.35 -9.56
CA THR A 321 -13.08 -4.27 -9.22
C THR A 321 -13.48 -3.16 -8.24
N PRO A 322 -12.69 -2.79 -7.21
CA PRO A 322 -13.10 -1.79 -6.24
C PRO A 322 -13.30 -0.41 -6.85
N ARG A 323 -14.33 0.29 -6.38
CA ARG A 323 -14.69 1.64 -6.81
C ARG A 323 -14.61 2.60 -5.62
N PRO A 324 -14.25 3.87 -5.86
CA PRO A 324 -14.20 4.86 -4.80
C PRO A 324 -15.59 5.03 -4.16
N PRO A 325 -15.67 5.15 -2.82
CA PRO A 325 -16.91 5.38 -2.13
C PRO A 325 -17.45 6.77 -2.48
N ARG A 326 -18.70 6.83 -2.93
CA ARG A 326 -19.36 8.11 -3.21
C ARG A 326 -20.10 8.59 -1.98
N LEU A 327 -19.81 9.81 -1.51
CA LEU A 327 -20.45 10.39 -0.34
C LEU A 327 -21.99 10.38 -0.45
N VAL A 328 -22.54 10.66 -1.63
CA VAL A 328 -23.99 10.62 -1.89
C VAL A 328 -24.63 9.27 -1.57
N ASN A 329 -23.88 8.17 -1.64
CA ASN A 329 -24.37 6.82 -1.32
C ASN A 329 -24.20 6.48 0.18
N ALA A 330 -23.50 7.31 0.96
CA ALA A 330 -23.33 7.11 2.39
C ALA A 330 -24.57 7.58 3.18
N PRO A 331 -24.81 7.05 4.39
CA PRO A 331 -25.90 7.49 5.27
C PRO A 331 -25.90 9.01 5.48
N ASN A 332 -26.98 9.68 5.09
CA ASN A 332 -27.14 11.15 5.12
C ASN A 332 -26.07 11.93 4.34
N GLY A 333 -25.30 11.27 3.47
CA GLY A 333 -24.12 11.86 2.82
C GLY A 333 -24.44 13.07 1.94
N ALA A 334 -25.62 13.07 1.30
CA ALA A 334 -26.08 14.20 0.48
C ALA A 334 -26.24 15.51 1.27
N HIS A 335 -26.45 15.45 2.59
CA HIS A 335 -26.59 16.65 3.44
C HIS A 335 -25.25 17.35 3.70
N PHE A 336 -24.13 16.68 3.47
CA PHE A 336 -22.79 17.25 3.66
C PHE A 336 -22.27 17.99 2.42
N VAL A 337 -23.07 18.08 1.36
CA VAL A 337 -22.68 18.72 0.09
C VAL A 337 -23.60 19.91 -0.20
N ASP A 338 -23.04 21.11 -0.28
CA ASP A 338 -23.74 22.24 -0.90
C ASP A 338 -23.67 22.14 -2.42
N ARG A 339 -24.74 21.61 -3.00
CA ARG A 339 -24.87 21.42 -4.46
C ARG A 339 -24.76 22.73 -5.25
N LYS A 340 -25.06 23.89 -4.66
CA LYS A 340 -24.97 25.18 -5.35
C LYS A 340 -23.51 25.59 -5.61
N ALA A 341 -22.60 25.21 -4.71
CA ALA A 341 -21.18 25.53 -4.80
C ALA A 341 -20.39 24.59 -5.74
N VAL A 342 -20.89 23.37 -6.00
CA VAL A 342 -20.17 22.32 -6.75
C VAL A 342 -19.76 22.75 -8.17
N SER A 343 -20.59 23.50 -8.89
CA SER A 343 -20.24 23.94 -10.26
C SER A 343 -19.06 24.90 -10.25
N LYS A 344 -19.09 25.89 -9.34
CA LYS A 344 -18.01 26.84 -9.14
C LYS A 344 -16.73 26.13 -8.66
N GLY A 345 -16.87 25.16 -7.76
CA GLY A 345 -15.75 24.35 -7.27
C GLY A 345 -15.04 23.57 -8.37
N ARG A 346 -15.79 23.03 -9.34
CA ARG A 346 -15.22 22.36 -10.52
C ARG A 346 -14.39 23.32 -11.37
N GLU A 347 -14.87 24.53 -11.60
CA GLU A 347 -14.14 25.55 -12.36
C GLU A 347 -12.84 25.93 -11.64
N ILE A 348 -12.90 26.15 -10.34
CA ILE A 348 -11.71 26.44 -9.52
C ILE A 348 -10.71 25.30 -9.57
N PHE A 349 -11.17 24.05 -9.40
CA PHE A 349 -10.31 22.87 -9.50
C PHE A 349 -9.59 22.81 -10.86
N SER A 350 -10.30 23.11 -11.94
CA SER A 350 -9.72 23.09 -13.29
C SER A 350 -8.60 24.11 -13.49
N HIS A 351 -8.62 25.22 -12.76
CA HIS A 351 -7.60 26.27 -12.86
C HIS A 351 -6.47 26.10 -11.84
N ALA A 352 -6.78 25.66 -10.61
CA ALA A 352 -5.83 25.63 -9.51
C ALA A 352 -5.18 24.26 -9.29
N CYS A 353 -5.83 23.16 -9.68
CA CYS A 353 -5.43 21.80 -9.28
C CYS A 353 -5.15 20.87 -10.46
N ALA A 354 -5.84 21.07 -11.59
CA ALA A 354 -5.83 20.14 -12.72
C ALA A 354 -4.50 20.05 -13.49
N SER A 355 -3.53 20.92 -13.23
CA SER A 355 -2.18 20.80 -13.82
C SER A 355 -1.45 19.54 -13.42
N CYS A 356 -1.78 18.97 -12.26
CA CYS A 356 -1.35 17.65 -11.82
C CYS A 356 -2.56 16.71 -11.70
N HIS A 357 -3.65 17.16 -11.06
CA HIS A 357 -4.81 16.31 -10.78
C HIS A 357 -5.77 16.10 -11.96
N SER A 358 -5.25 16.09 -13.19
CA SER A 358 -5.98 15.71 -14.41
C SER A 358 -5.00 15.25 -15.47
N ASP A 359 -5.32 14.15 -16.15
CA ASP A 359 -4.61 13.67 -17.35
C ASP A 359 -5.13 14.32 -18.64
N GLY A 360 -6.05 15.28 -18.54
CA GLY A 360 -6.72 15.93 -19.66
C GLY A 360 -7.84 15.10 -20.29
N ASP A 361 -8.11 13.86 -19.84
CA ASP A 361 -9.27 13.10 -20.29
C ASP A 361 -10.55 13.73 -19.73
N ARG A 362 -11.41 14.18 -20.64
CA ARG A 362 -12.70 14.79 -20.30
C ARG A 362 -13.82 13.76 -20.17
N SER A 363 -13.52 12.48 -20.37
CA SER A 363 -14.49 11.40 -20.18
C SER A 363 -14.84 11.29 -18.68
N ARG A 364 -16.10 11.58 -18.33
CA ARG A 364 -16.58 11.47 -16.94
C ARG A 364 -16.46 10.05 -16.36
N ARG A 365 -16.16 9.05 -17.20
CA ARG A 365 -16.03 7.65 -16.82
C ARG A 365 -14.64 7.30 -16.30
N HIS A 366 -13.59 7.97 -16.79
CA HIS A 366 -12.20 7.65 -16.45
C HIS A 366 -11.47 8.73 -15.62
N ASP A 367 -12.11 9.88 -15.39
CA ASP A 367 -11.53 10.96 -14.58
C ASP A 367 -11.43 10.60 -13.08
N VAL A 368 -10.28 10.07 -12.68
CA VAL A 368 -9.89 9.75 -11.29
C VAL A 368 -9.24 10.93 -10.55
N LEU A 369 -9.19 12.12 -11.18
CA LEU A 369 -8.54 13.32 -10.66
C LEU A 369 -7.06 13.12 -10.31
N SER A 370 -6.35 12.43 -11.18
CA SER A 370 -4.90 12.29 -11.14
C SER A 370 -4.40 11.93 -12.54
N ASP A 371 -3.20 12.40 -12.86
CA ASP A 371 -2.41 11.98 -14.02
C ASP A 371 -1.48 10.79 -13.70
N ASP A 372 -1.44 10.33 -12.44
CA ASP A 372 -0.49 9.35 -11.90
C ASP A 372 0.99 9.68 -12.24
N LEU A 373 1.30 10.96 -12.53
CA LEU A 373 2.65 11.37 -12.85
C LEU A 373 3.55 11.41 -11.61
N ILE A 374 4.85 11.28 -11.86
CA ILE A 374 5.89 11.37 -10.84
C ILE A 374 6.45 12.79 -10.86
N LEU A 375 6.38 13.45 -9.71
CA LEU A 375 6.72 14.87 -9.54
C LEU A 375 7.87 15.00 -8.54
N PRO A 376 8.87 15.88 -8.78
CA PRO A 376 9.94 16.11 -7.82
C PRO A 376 9.39 16.53 -6.46
N PHE A 377 9.91 15.95 -5.37
CA PHE A 377 9.40 16.30 -4.03
C PHE A 377 9.61 17.78 -3.70
N LEU A 378 10.60 18.43 -4.31
CA LEU A 378 10.89 19.86 -4.12
C LEU A 378 9.79 20.76 -4.67
N ASP A 379 9.08 20.34 -5.72
CA ASP A 379 7.98 21.11 -6.31
C ASP A 379 6.70 20.98 -5.46
N ILE A 380 6.51 19.81 -4.83
CA ILE A 380 5.38 19.55 -3.94
C ILE A 380 5.62 20.13 -2.54
N GLY A 381 6.85 20.04 -2.04
CA GLY A 381 7.29 20.61 -0.77
C GLY A 381 6.82 19.88 0.49
N THR A 382 6.13 18.74 0.38
CA THR A 382 5.78 17.92 1.57
C THR A 382 7.01 17.25 2.17
N ASN A 383 6.89 16.75 3.41
CA ASN A 383 7.99 16.04 4.09
C ASN A 383 8.72 15.09 3.13
N SER A 384 10.05 15.16 3.06
CA SER A 384 10.81 14.52 1.98
C SER A 384 11.25 13.08 2.27
N CYS A 385 11.06 12.55 3.48
CA CYS A 385 11.67 11.27 3.87
C CYS A 385 11.17 10.11 3.01
N ARG A 386 9.86 10.03 2.74
CA ARG A 386 9.31 8.97 1.89
C ARG A 386 9.81 9.02 0.44
N ALA A 387 10.01 10.21 -0.11
CA ALA A 387 10.57 10.36 -1.45
C ALA A 387 12.05 9.92 -1.53
N ARG A 388 12.76 9.79 -0.41
CA ARG A 388 14.21 9.52 -0.38
C ARG A 388 14.56 8.04 -0.25
N THR A 389 13.58 7.15 -0.14
CA THR A 389 13.79 5.70 0.06
C THR A 389 14.56 5.07 -1.09
N THR A 390 15.52 4.20 -0.77
CA THR A 390 16.50 3.69 -1.74
C THR A 390 16.34 2.22 -2.12
N ASN A 391 15.46 1.48 -1.43
CA ASN A 391 15.36 0.02 -1.59
C ASN A 391 15.09 -0.49 -3.03
N TRP A 392 14.57 0.34 -3.93
CA TRP A 392 14.27 0.00 -5.33
C TRP A 392 15.33 0.45 -6.34
N MET A 393 16.40 1.10 -5.87
CA MET A 393 17.52 1.53 -6.71
C MET A 393 18.25 0.34 -7.34
N ALA A 394 19.01 0.57 -8.41
CA ALA A 394 19.90 -0.45 -8.95
C ALA A 394 20.88 -0.93 -7.86
N GLY A 395 21.04 -2.25 -7.72
CA GLY A 395 21.90 -2.84 -6.69
C GLY A 395 21.23 -3.00 -5.30
N HIS A 396 20.00 -2.53 -5.13
CA HIS A 396 19.26 -2.66 -3.87
C HIS A 396 18.21 -3.77 -3.95
N ILE A 397 17.67 -4.19 -2.79
CA ILE A 397 16.90 -5.44 -2.67
C ILE A 397 15.69 -5.51 -3.59
N TRP A 398 14.99 -4.40 -3.79
CA TRP A 398 13.78 -4.32 -4.62
C TRP A 398 14.06 -3.86 -6.05
N ALA A 399 15.32 -3.84 -6.49
CA ALA A 399 15.68 -3.50 -7.87
C ALA A 399 14.93 -4.36 -8.90
N ALA A 400 14.62 -5.63 -8.60
CA ALA A 400 13.88 -6.53 -9.48
C ALA A 400 12.41 -6.11 -9.72
N PHE A 401 11.87 -5.22 -8.86
CA PHE A 401 10.46 -4.79 -8.88
C PHE A 401 10.28 -3.34 -9.35
N SER A 402 11.35 -2.66 -9.76
CA SER A 402 11.31 -1.29 -10.29
C SER A 402 11.61 -1.25 -11.78
N SER A 403 11.02 -0.28 -12.49
CA SER A 403 11.31 -0.08 -13.92
C SER A 403 12.69 0.55 -14.17
N ASP A 404 13.18 0.41 -15.39
CA ASP A 404 14.39 1.08 -15.87
C ASP A 404 14.18 2.61 -15.87
N GLN A 405 12.95 3.08 -16.08
CA GLN A 405 12.58 4.50 -15.98
C GLN A 405 12.60 5.02 -14.54
N TYR A 406 12.37 4.16 -13.53
CA TYR A 406 12.61 4.54 -12.13
C TYR A 406 14.12 4.73 -11.91
N LYS A 407 14.91 3.70 -12.23
CA LYS A 407 16.37 3.70 -12.02
C LYS A 407 17.11 4.77 -12.83
N GLY A 408 16.57 5.18 -13.97
CA GLY A 408 17.14 6.20 -14.85
C GLY A 408 16.84 7.66 -14.47
N ARG A 409 16.11 7.92 -13.38
CA ARG A 409 15.81 9.28 -12.92
C ARG A 409 17.06 9.98 -12.38
N PRO A 410 17.08 11.32 -12.33
CA PRO A 410 18.06 12.05 -11.51
C PRO A 410 18.06 11.49 -10.07
N GLY A 411 19.25 11.22 -9.52
CA GLY A 411 19.38 10.59 -8.21
C GLY A 411 19.18 9.07 -8.21
N GLU A 412 19.08 8.43 -9.38
CA GLU A 412 18.97 6.97 -9.54
C GLU A 412 17.68 6.34 -8.97
N GLY A 413 16.61 7.14 -8.87
CA GLY A 413 15.27 6.67 -8.47
C GLY A 413 14.56 7.58 -7.46
N PRO A 414 15.15 7.79 -6.27
CA PRO A 414 14.59 8.64 -5.23
C PRO A 414 14.42 10.11 -5.65
N GLY A 415 13.63 10.86 -4.87
CA GLY A 415 13.44 12.30 -5.01
C GLY A 415 12.07 12.70 -5.58
N PHE A 416 11.10 11.80 -5.60
CA PHE A 416 9.82 12.05 -6.27
C PHE A 416 8.61 11.49 -5.51
N TYR A 417 7.46 12.11 -5.77
CA TYR A 417 6.16 11.62 -5.34
C TYR A 417 5.26 11.35 -6.55
N ARG A 418 4.49 10.27 -6.47
CA ARG A 418 3.41 9.99 -7.41
C ARG A 418 2.19 10.82 -7.03
N ASN A 419 1.57 11.40 -8.05
CA ASN A 419 0.28 12.04 -7.90
C ASN A 419 -0.84 11.02 -7.66
N MET A 420 -1.49 11.10 -6.51
CA MET A 420 -2.49 10.11 -6.09
C MET A 420 -3.92 10.52 -6.52
N PRO A 421 -4.77 9.57 -6.96
CA PRO A 421 -6.18 9.85 -7.27
C PRO A 421 -6.95 10.53 -6.13
N LEU A 422 -7.74 11.57 -6.46
CA LEU A 422 -8.56 12.30 -5.48
C LEU A 422 -10.01 11.80 -5.39
N VAL A 423 -10.41 10.84 -6.23
CA VAL A 423 -11.74 10.20 -6.09
C VAL A 423 -11.86 9.47 -4.75
N GLY A 424 -12.94 9.71 -4.02
CA GLY A 424 -13.14 9.18 -2.67
C GLY A 424 -12.41 9.95 -1.55
N ILE A 425 -11.75 11.07 -1.84
CA ILE A 425 -10.90 11.80 -0.87
C ILE A 425 -11.64 12.25 0.41
N TRP A 426 -12.97 12.44 0.34
CA TRP A 426 -13.81 12.75 1.49
C TRP A 426 -13.71 11.68 2.60
N ALA A 427 -13.39 10.45 2.23
CA ALA A 427 -13.28 9.32 3.15
C ALA A 427 -11.86 9.04 3.61
N THR A 428 -10.83 9.67 3.01
CA THR A 428 -9.44 9.23 3.15
C THR A 428 -8.51 10.22 3.84
N ALA A 429 -9.06 11.22 4.54
CA ALA A 429 -8.29 12.07 5.45
C ALA A 429 -7.71 11.26 6.62
N PRO A 430 -6.60 11.69 7.27
CA PRO A 430 -5.79 12.87 6.98
C PRO A 430 -5.07 12.81 5.63
N PHE A 431 -4.60 13.94 5.12
CA PHE A 431 -3.88 14.01 3.84
C PHE A 431 -2.36 13.88 4.02
N PHE A 432 -1.69 13.88 2.85
CA PHE A 432 -0.26 13.62 2.63
C PHE A 432 0.16 12.18 2.85
N HIS A 433 1.26 11.80 2.20
CA HIS A 433 1.80 10.45 2.21
C HIS A 433 2.03 9.87 3.62
N ASN A 434 2.12 10.70 4.66
CA ASN A 434 2.38 10.32 6.05
C ASN A 434 1.16 10.50 6.98
N ASN A 435 -0.05 10.82 6.48
CA ASN A 435 -1.26 11.11 7.27
C ASN A 435 -1.08 12.27 8.28
N ARG A 436 -0.33 13.31 7.94
CA ARG A 436 0.02 14.40 8.87
C ARG A 436 -0.66 15.73 8.61
N LEU A 437 -1.42 15.86 7.52
CA LEU A 437 -2.23 17.05 7.29
C LEU A 437 -3.70 16.80 7.66
N GLY A 438 -4.11 17.35 8.80
CA GLY A 438 -5.46 17.19 9.36
C GLY A 438 -5.48 16.25 10.57
N ARG A 439 -6.62 16.24 11.26
CA ARG A 439 -6.86 15.41 12.43
C ARG A 439 -7.05 13.94 12.03
N ALA A 440 -6.52 13.03 12.85
CA ALA A 440 -6.77 11.60 12.70
C ALA A 440 -8.27 11.27 12.77
N VAL A 441 -8.71 10.28 11.98
CA VAL A 441 -10.09 9.80 11.98
C VAL A 441 -10.22 8.81 13.13
N GLY A 442 -10.74 9.24 14.28
CA GLY A 442 -11.06 8.34 15.41
C GLY A 442 -12.45 7.71 15.32
N ASP A 443 -13.38 8.36 14.61
CA ASP A 443 -14.76 7.94 14.42
C ASP A 443 -14.98 7.49 12.96
N PRO A 444 -15.31 6.22 12.69
CA PRO A 444 -15.51 5.73 11.32
C PRO A 444 -16.85 6.12 10.68
N SER A 445 -17.73 6.83 11.40
CA SER A 445 -18.98 7.35 10.85
C SER A 445 -18.76 8.31 9.68
N VAL A 446 -19.81 8.52 8.87
CA VAL A 446 -19.79 9.52 7.79
C VAL A 446 -19.46 10.91 8.34
N ALA A 447 -20.02 11.29 9.49
CA ALA A 447 -19.77 12.58 10.12
C ALA A 447 -18.31 12.71 10.60
N GLY A 448 -17.74 11.66 11.20
CA GLY A 448 -16.35 11.60 11.63
C GLY A 448 -15.37 11.83 10.47
N ARG A 449 -15.60 11.12 9.37
CA ARG A 449 -14.83 11.23 8.12
C ARG A 449 -14.95 12.62 7.49
N ILE A 450 -16.16 13.16 7.34
CA ILE A 450 -16.38 14.50 6.77
C ILE A 450 -15.69 15.57 7.62
N ALA A 451 -15.78 15.47 8.94
CA ALA A 451 -15.14 16.46 9.79
C ALA A 451 -13.60 16.34 9.79
N ALA A 452 -13.03 15.16 9.52
CA ALA A 452 -11.59 15.02 9.24
C ALA A 452 -11.21 15.58 7.86
N TYR A 453 -12.00 15.31 6.83
CA TYR A 453 -11.84 15.88 5.49
C TYR A 453 -11.88 17.41 5.50
N GLU A 454 -12.88 18.00 6.15
CA GLU A 454 -13.02 19.47 6.27
C GLU A 454 -11.82 20.08 6.98
N ASN A 455 -11.34 19.44 8.04
CA ASN A 455 -10.17 19.92 8.76
C ASN A 455 -8.89 19.80 7.92
N ALA A 456 -8.68 18.69 7.21
CA ALA A 456 -7.52 18.50 6.34
C ALA A 456 -7.55 19.49 5.17
N MET A 457 -8.70 19.71 4.54
CA MET A 457 -8.87 20.71 3.47
C MET A 457 -8.69 22.15 3.99
N ASP A 458 -9.17 22.46 5.19
CA ASP A 458 -8.96 23.79 5.79
C ASP A 458 -7.47 24.06 5.99
N LEU A 459 -6.72 23.11 6.54
CA LEU A 459 -5.27 23.24 6.70
C LEU A 459 -4.51 23.22 5.36
N LEU A 460 -5.00 22.46 4.37
CA LEU A 460 -4.43 22.43 3.02
C LEU A 460 -4.45 23.81 2.39
N LEU A 461 -5.64 24.43 2.36
CA LEU A 461 -5.92 25.71 1.70
C LEU A 461 -5.57 26.93 2.57
N ASN A 462 -5.23 26.73 3.83
CA ASN A 462 -4.85 27.80 4.76
C ASN A 462 -3.58 27.40 5.53
N PRO A 463 -2.41 27.38 4.87
CA PRO A 463 -1.17 26.91 5.48
C PRO A 463 -0.76 27.72 6.72
N GLU A 464 -1.18 28.98 6.84
CA GLU A 464 -0.95 29.82 8.02
C GLU A 464 -1.68 29.32 9.28
N LYS A 465 -2.66 28.41 9.14
CA LYS A 465 -3.32 27.74 10.27
C LYS A 465 -2.57 26.51 10.76
N ARG A 466 -1.54 26.04 10.04
CA ARG A 466 -0.79 24.83 10.41
C ARG A 466 0.13 25.13 11.58
N ASP A 467 0.08 24.26 12.59
CA ASP A 467 1.08 24.25 13.65
C ASP A 467 2.23 23.34 13.23
N GLU A 468 3.24 23.92 12.57
CA GLU A 468 4.43 23.19 12.11
C GLU A 468 5.29 22.70 13.29
N SER A 469 5.34 23.45 14.39
CA SER A 469 6.19 23.14 15.53
C SER A 469 5.75 21.86 16.24
N THR A 470 4.44 21.70 16.44
CA THR A 470 3.85 20.48 17.03
C THR A 470 3.82 19.31 16.06
N SER A 471 3.98 19.56 14.75
CA SER A 471 4.13 18.49 13.76
C SER A 471 5.45 17.75 13.88
N ILE A 472 6.49 18.35 14.48
CA ILE A 472 7.79 17.70 14.67
C ILE A 472 7.65 16.52 15.63
N GLN A 473 7.97 15.32 15.16
CA GLN A 473 7.96 14.12 16.00
C GLN A 473 9.15 14.13 16.96
N ARG A 474 8.89 14.04 18.26
CA ARG A 474 9.92 14.14 19.31
C ARG A 474 9.88 12.94 20.25
N THR A 475 11.05 12.60 20.78
CA THR A 475 11.18 11.54 21.78
C THR A 475 10.43 11.90 23.06
N SER A 476 9.74 10.93 23.61
CA SER A 476 9.03 11.05 24.91
C SER A 476 9.94 10.79 26.11
N GLN A 477 11.08 10.14 25.87
CA GLN A 477 12.05 9.70 26.85
C GLN A 477 13.46 9.93 26.32
N PRO A 478 14.50 9.98 27.18
CA PRO A 478 15.88 9.92 26.71
C PRO A 478 16.13 8.63 25.92
N VAL A 479 16.90 8.75 24.85
CA VAL A 479 17.26 7.64 23.95
C VAL A 479 18.73 7.32 24.08
N GLN A 480 19.06 6.03 24.12
CA GLN A 480 20.43 5.55 24.13
C GLN A 480 20.79 4.99 22.76
N LEU A 481 21.75 5.62 22.09
CA LEU A 481 22.28 5.19 20.79
C LEU A 481 23.63 4.50 20.99
N PRO A 482 23.76 3.22 20.61
CA PRO A 482 25.07 2.58 20.53
C PRO A 482 25.91 3.25 19.43
N THR A 483 27.15 3.61 19.76
CA THR A 483 28.13 4.17 18.81
C THR A 483 29.45 3.40 18.94
N PRO A 484 30.36 3.47 17.95
CA PRO A 484 31.69 2.86 18.08
C PRO A 484 32.49 3.35 19.30
N SER A 485 32.19 4.57 19.80
CA SER A 485 32.88 5.22 20.92
C SER A 485 32.17 5.04 22.28
N GLY A 486 31.07 4.28 22.35
CA GLY A 486 30.26 4.10 23.56
C GLY A 486 28.77 4.39 23.32
N VAL A 487 28.02 4.72 24.38
CA VAL A 487 26.58 5.03 24.28
C VAL A 487 26.38 6.55 24.28
N LEU A 488 25.79 7.07 23.20
CA LEU A 488 25.31 8.46 23.13
C LEU A 488 23.91 8.53 23.73
N THR A 489 23.71 9.40 24.72
CA THR A 489 22.38 9.64 25.30
C THR A 489 21.81 10.94 24.75
N LEU A 490 20.69 10.84 24.03
CA LEU A 490 19.91 11.98 23.56
C LEU A 490 18.80 12.30 24.58
N PRO A 491 18.55 13.58 24.91
CA PRO A 491 17.51 13.95 25.87
C PRO A 491 16.09 13.64 25.34
N ALA A 492 15.11 13.64 26.25
CA ALA A 492 13.71 13.69 25.84
C ALA A 492 13.42 14.99 25.08
N GLY A 493 12.53 14.95 24.09
CA GLY A 493 12.20 16.10 23.23
C GLY A 493 13.09 16.21 21.98
N THR A 494 14.08 15.34 21.80
CA THR A 494 14.89 15.28 20.58
C THR A 494 14.01 14.91 19.37
N PRO A 495 14.09 15.63 18.24
CA PRO A 495 13.40 15.23 17.01
C PRO A 495 13.80 13.82 16.56
N VAL A 496 12.82 12.99 16.24
CA VAL A 496 13.07 11.58 15.84
C VAL A 496 13.91 11.50 14.56
N ALA A 497 13.64 12.38 13.60
CA ALA A 497 14.40 12.46 12.35
C ALA A 497 15.89 12.81 12.52
N GLU A 498 16.31 13.32 13.68
CA GLU A 498 17.75 13.60 13.94
C GLU A 498 18.58 12.32 14.14
N PHE A 499 17.95 11.20 14.52
CA PHE A 499 18.67 9.93 14.73
C PHE A 499 18.09 8.75 13.94
N ALA A 500 16.82 8.81 13.55
CA ALA A 500 16.17 7.73 12.80
C ALA A 500 16.65 7.63 11.35
N ASN A 501 17.23 8.71 10.82
CA ASN A 501 17.58 8.86 9.41
C ASN A 501 19.09 8.93 9.17
N ILE A 502 19.90 8.39 10.09
CA ILE A 502 21.37 8.48 10.03
C ILE A 502 21.92 7.26 9.30
N ASP A 503 22.69 7.49 8.24
CA ASP A 503 23.53 6.46 7.65
C ASP A 503 24.61 6.04 8.66
N PRO A 504 24.65 4.76 9.09
CA PRO A 504 25.61 4.29 10.09
C PRO A 504 27.07 4.36 9.62
N ASN A 505 27.32 4.41 8.30
CA ASN A 505 28.68 4.44 7.75
C ASN A 505 29.21 5.88 7.66
N SER A 506 28.43 6.80 7.09
CA SER A 506 28.85 8.19 6.89
C SER A 506 28.48 9.13 8.04
N GLY A 507 27.50 8.77 8.86
CA GLY A 507 26.90 9.65 9.87
C GLY A 507 26.02 10.75 9.29
N VAL A 508 25.80 10.77 7.97
CA VAL A 508 24.96 11.76 7.30
C VAL A 508 23.49 11.51 7.63
N ASN A 509 22.75 12.57 7.90
CA ASN A 509 21.29 12.51 7.97
C ASN A 509 20.71 12.49 6.55
N LEU A 510 20.17 11.33 6.17
CA LEU A 510 19.58 11.05 4.86
C LEU A 510 18.27 11.81 4.62
N CYS A 511 17.55 12.15 5.70
CA CYS A 511 16.35 12.99 5.66
C CYS A 511 16.27 13.91 6.88
N PRO A 512 16.84 15.12 6.82
CA PRO A 512 16.82 16.08 7.92
C PRO A 512 15.50 16.89 7.98
N ASP A 513 14.43 16.37 7.39
CA ASP A 513 13.15 17.08 7.27
C ASP A 513 12.25 16.83 8.48
N LEU A 514 12.08 17.86 9.31
CA LEU A 514 11.43 17.72 10.62
C LEU A 514 9.93 18.02 10.59
N ILE A 515 9.45 18.81 9.61
CA ILE A 515 8.07 19.28 9.59
C ILE A 515 7.22 18.26 8.83
N GLU A 516 6.28 17.64 9.53
CA GLU A 516 5.51 16.52 9.00
C GLU A 516 4.33 16.97 8.13
N ASN A 517 3.82 18.18 8.36
CA ASN A 517 2.61 18.72 7.73
C ASN A 517 2.87 19.90 6.78
N GLN A 518 4.12 20.12 6.37
CA GLN A 518 4.47 21.19 5.42
C GLN A 518 4.12 20.85 3.97
N GLY A 519 4.21 21.85 3.10
CA GLY A 519 4.14 21.67 1.66
C GLY A 519 2.72 21.61 1.09
N HIS A 520 2.66 21.41 -0.22
CA HIS A 520 1.44 21.37 -1.02
C HIS A 520 0.56 22.61 -0.73
N TYR A 521 1.10 23.80 -1.03
CA TYR A 521 0.44 25.08 -0.76
C TYR A 521 -0.46 25.56 -1.90
N PHE A 522 -0.74 24.70 -2.88
CA PHE A 522 -1.57 25.02 -4.04
C PHE A 522 -3.00 25.40 -3.61
N GLY A 523 -3.49 26.55 -4.08
CA GLY A 523 -4.81 27.06 -3.74
C GLY A 523 -4.88 27.87 -2.44
N ALA A 524 -3.74 28.14 -1.78
CA ALA A 524 -3.69 28.98 -0.58
C ALA A 524 -4.13 30.43 -0.86
N GLU A 525 -3.91 30.90 -2.08
CA GLU A 525 -4.25 32.21 -2.62
C GLU A 525 -5.72 32.39 -3.01
N LEU A 526 -6.50 31.30 -3.03
CA LEU A 526 -7.93 31.35 -3.34
C LEU A 526 -8.68 32.17 -2.29
N SER A 527 -9.77 32.83 -2.70
CA SER A 527 -10.69 33.48 -1.76
C SER A 527 -11.43 32.44 -0.89
N GLU A 528 -11.97 32.86 0.25
CA GLU A 528 -12.73 31.95 1.14
C GLU A 528 -13.92 31.30 0.44
N GLU A 529 -14.61 32.01 -0.45
CA GLU A 529 -15.71 31.46 -1.27
C GLU A 529 -15.19 30.40 -2.24
N GLU A 530 -14.04 30.63 -2.86
CA GLU A 530 -13.43 29.66 -3.79
C GLU A 530 -12.92 28.42 -3.05
N LYS A 531 -12.26 28.60 -1.91
CA LYS A 531 -11.85 27.50 -1.03
C LYS A 531 -13.06 26.66 -0.62
N TYR A 532 -14.15 27.30 -0.21
CA TYR A 532 -15.39 26.62 0.12
C TYR A 532 -15.94 25.82 -1.07
N ALA A 533 -16.08 26.44 -2.23
CA ALA A 533 -16.61 25.78 -3.42
C ALA A 533 -15.74 24.59 -3.87
N LEU A 534 -14.41 24.71 -3.80
CA LEU A 534 -13.47 23.63 -4.11
C LEU A 534 -13.67 22.42 -3.18
N LYS A 535 -13.82 22.64 -1.88
CA LYS A 535 -14.15 21.58 -0.91
C LYS A 535 -15.46 20.88 -1.26
N GLU A 536 -16.51 21.65 -1.55
CA GLU A 536 -17.81 21.08 -1.93
C GLU A 536 -17.74 20.25 -3.21
N PHE A 537 -16.95 20.65 -4.20
CA PHE A 537 -16.73 19.85 -5.40
C PHE A 537 -16.03 18.53 -5.09
N LEU A 538 -14.93 18.55 -4.34
CA LEU A 538 -14.14 17.34 -4.03
C LEU A 538 -14.92 16.32 -3.18
N LYS A 539 -15.84 16.75 -2.32
CA LYS A 539 -16.77 15.84 -1.62
C LYS A 539 -17.64 15.00 -2.55
N THR A 540 -17.85 15.46 -3.79
CA THR A 540 -18.68 14.75 -4.78
C THR A 540 -17.92 13.71 -5.60
N ARG A 541 -16.60 13.60 -5.40
CA ARG A 541 -15.69 12.84 -6.27
C ARG A 541 -15.33 11.48 -5.70
#